data_AF-A0A7J8N7I8-F1
#
_entry.id   AF-A0A7J8N7I8-F1
#
_cell.length_a   1.000
_cell.length_b   1.000
_cell.length_c   1.000
_cell.angle_alpha   90.00
_cell.angle_beta   90.00
_cell.angle_gamma   90.00
#
_symmetry.space_group_name_H-M   'P 1'
#
loop_
_entity.id
_entity.type
_entity.pdbx_description
1 polymer ?
#
loop_
_entity_poly.entity_id
_entity_poly.type
_entity_poly.pdbx_seq_one_letter_code
_entity_poly.pdbx_strand_id
1 'polypeptide(L)'
;MYGLTSMYFAGVMVRLILVATPAVCLISAIAVSATVKNLTVLLRSKNKVAQIGSTKGTSSAKASSKASLDQSQPFQKNGAMALLFGAFYLLSRYATHCTWVTSEAYSSPSIVLAARGAHGNRVIFDDYREAYFWLRQNTPPDAKVMSWWDYGYQITAMGNRTVIVDNNTWNNTHIATVGRAMSSYEDEAYEIIRSLDVDYVLVVFGGVTGYSSDDINKFLWMVRIGGGVFPVIKEPDYLVNGEYRVDKGAAPKMLNCLM
;
A
#
# COMPACT_ATOMS: atom_id res chain seq x y z
N MET A 1 1.38 15.45 21.18
CA MET A 1 1.67 14.04 21.50
C MET A 1 1.24 13.09 20.38
N TYR A 2 -0.07 12.89 20.12
CA TYR A 2 -0.56 11.94 19.10
C TYR A 2 0.10 12.09 17.72
N GLY A 3 0.16 13.31 17.16
CA GLY A 3 0.78 13.56 15.85
C GLY A 3 2.25 13.12 15.79
N LEU A 4 3.08 13.54 16.76
CA LEU A 4 4.50 13.19 16.83
C LEU A 4 4.72 11.67 16.94
N THR A 5 3.97 11.01 17.83
CA THR A 5 4.07 9.56 18.03
C THR A 5 3.65 8.80 16.78
N SER A 6 2.53 9.18 16.16
CA SER A 6 2.05 8.53 14.94
C SER A 6 3.01 8.70 13.75
N MET A 7 3.63 9.88 13.63
CA MET A 7 4.61 10.18 12.57
C MET A 7 5.89 9.37 12.74
N TYR A 8 6.37 9.20 13.98
CA TYR A 8 7.52 8.35 14.29
C TYR A 8 7.25 6.90 13.84
N PHE A 9 6.11 6.33 14.24
CA PHE A 9 5.75 4.96 13.86
C PHE A 9 5.52 4.79 12.35
N ALA A 10 4.94 5.78 11.67
CA ALA A 10 4.80 5.76 10.22
C ALA A 10 6.14 5.83 9.48
N GLY A 11 7.16 6.49 10.07
CA GLY A 11 8.52 6.52 9.53
C GLY A 11 9.25 5.17 9.64
N VAL A 12 8.90 4.33 10.62
CA VAL A 12 9.51 3.01 10.81
C VAL A 12 8.80 1.93 9.99
N MET A 13 7.46 2.02 9.83
CA MET A 13 6.66 0.99 9.16
C MET A 13 5.61 1.59 8.23
N VAL A 14 5.69 1.26 6.94
CA VAL A 14 4.78 1.78 5.90
C VAL A 14 3.30 1.54 6.23
N ARG A 15 2.96 0.37 6.78
CA ARG A 15 1.57 0.03 7.13
C ARG A 15 0.97 0.98 8.19
N LEU A 16 1.80 1.58 9.04
CA LEU A 16 1.36 2.50 10.10
C LEU A 16 1.10 3.92 9.58
N ILE A 17 1.35 4.22 8.30
CA ILE A 17 0.97 5.49 7.67
C ILE A 17 -0.54 5.75 7.77
N LEU A 18 -1.34 4.68 7.75
CA LEU A 18 -2.79 4.76 7.90
C LEU A 18 -3.18 5.37 9.25
N VAL A 19 -2.43 5.08 10.31
CA VAL A 19 -2.69 5.58 11.68
C VAL A 19 -2.22 7.04 11.83
N ALA A 20 -1.21 7.47 11.08
CA ALA A 20 -0.74 8.85 11.05
C ALA A 20 -1.66 9.79 10.24
N THR A 21 -2.36 9.24 9.23
CA THR A 21 -3.17 10.03 8.30
C THR A 21 -4.20 10.94 8.99
N PRO A 22 -5.03 10.47 9.96
CA PRO A 22 -5.99 11.33 10.66
C PRO A 22 -5.33 12.49 11.42
N ALA A 23 -4.19 12.24 12.06
CA ALA A 23 -3.46 13.27 12.81
C ALA A 23 -2.96 14.38 11.87
N VAL A 24 -2.40 13.99 10.72
CA VAL A 24 -1.93 14.92 9.69
C VAL A 24 -3.09 15.73 9.13
N CYS A 25 -4.23 15.10 8.80
CA CYS A 25 -5.41 15.81 8.32
C CYS A 25 -5.90 16.88 9.31
N LEU A 26 -5.96 16.56 10.61
CA LEU A 26 -6.40 17.51 11.64
C LEU A 26 -5.44 18.69 11.79
N ILE A 27 -4.13 18.43 11.87
CA ILE A 27 -3.11 19.48 12.01
C ILE A 27 -3.12 20.38 10.76
N SER A 28 -3.16 19.79 9.57
CA SER A 28 -3.27 20.52 8.31
C SER A 28 -4.56 21.35 8.23
N ALA A 29 -5.70 20.81 8.66
CA ALA A 29 -6.97 21.53 8.68
C ALA A 29 -6.93 22.75 9.63
N ILE A 30 -6.36 22.60 10.82
CA ILE A 30 -6.20 23.71 11.78
C ILE A 30 -5.27 24.79 11.20
N ALA A 31 -4.15 24.39 10.58
CA ALA A 31 -3.19 25.32 9.99
C ALA A 31 -3.79 26.11 8.81
N VAL A 32 -4.51 25.42 7.91
CA VAL A 32 -5.20 26.06 6.77
C VAL A 32 -6.32 26.98 7.27
N SER A 33 -7.13 26.53 8.23
CA SER A 33 -8.22 27.32 8.81
C SER A 33 -7.71 28.60 9.50
N ALA A 34 -6.65 28.49 10.31
CA ALA A 34 -6.03 29.64 10.96
C ALA A 34 -5.47 30.64 9.93
N THR A 35 -4.81 30.14 8.87
CA THR A 35 -4.28 30.95 7.77
C THR A 35 -5.39 31.70 7.05
N VAL A 36 -6.45 31.00 6.63
CA VAL A 36 -7.59 31.61 5.93
C VAL A 36 -8.33 32.62 6.80
N LYS A 37 -8.53 32.32 8.10
CA LYS A 37 -9.17 33.24 9.05
C LYS A 37 -8.37 34.53 9.21
N ASN A 38 -7.06 34.43 9.42
CA ASN A 38 -6.18 35.60 9.57
C ASN A 38 -6.17 36.45 8.30
N LEU A 39 -6.07 35.84 7.12
CA LEU A 39 -6.13 36.54 5.83
C LEU A 39 -7.48 37.24 5.62
N THR A 40 -8.59 36.60 6.00
CA THR A 40 -9.93 37.17 5.86
C THR A 40 -10.18 38.34 6.82
N VAL A 41 -9.66 38.27 8.05
CA VAL A 41 -9.74 39.38 9.02
C VAL A 41 -8.93 40.58 8.54
N LEU A 42 -7.73 40.37 7.96
CA LEU A 42 -6.94 41.46 7.37
C LEU A 42 -7.67 42.16 6.22
N LEU A 43 -8.45 41.42 5.43
CA LEU A 43 -9.29 41.98 4.37
C LEU A 43 -10.51 42.74 4.91
N ARG A 44 -11.18 42.24 5.96
CA ARG A 44 -12.37 42.89 6.56
C ARG A 44 -12.06 44.06 7.49
N SER A 45 -10.99 44.00 8.29
CA SER A 45 -10.67 45.00 9.31
C SER A 45 -10.46 46.40 8.74
N LYS A 46 -9.91 46.50 7.51
CA LYS A 46 -9.69 47.78 6.81
C LYS A 46 -10.93 48.34 6.11
N ASN A 47 -12.06 47.63 6.09
CA ASN A 47 -13.32 48.14 5.51
C ASN A 47 -14.25 48.77 6.57
N LYS A 48 -13.94 48.66 7.87
CA LYS A 48 -14.78 49.22 8.95
C LYS A 48 -14.61 50.73 9.23
N VAL A 49 -13.68 51.42 8.55
CA VAL A 49 -13.43 52.86 8.77
C VAL A 49 -14.26 53.79 7.85
N ALA A 50 -15.06 53.24 6.93
CA ALA A 50 -15.78 54.05 5.92
C ALA A 50 -17.27 54.34 6.20
N GLN A 51 -17.77 54.17 7.44
CA GLN A 51 -19.19 54.42 7.78
C GLN A 51 -19.40 54.91 9.22
N ILE A 52 -18.95 56.13 9.57
CA ILE A 52 -19.62 56.97 10.57
C ILE A 52 -19.51 58.43 10.11
N GLY A 53 -20.49 58.90 9.35
CA GLY A 53 -20.63 60.29 8.96
C GLY A 53 -21.84 60.93 9.64
N SER A 54 -21.59 62.09 10.26
CA SER A 54 -22.54 63.15 10.64
C SER A 54 -23.29 63.03 11.97
N THR A 55 -22.86 63.79 12.99
CA THR A 55 -23.54 65.05 13.40
C THR A 55 -22.82 65.77 14.57
N LYS A 56 -22.55 67.06 14.33
CA LYS A 56 -22.41 68.25 15.23
C LYS A 56 -21.88 68.12 16.68
N GLY A 57 -20.88 68.94 17.01
CA GLY A 57 -20.64 69.43 18.38
C GLY A 57 -19.24 69.97 18.64
N THR A 58 -19.14 71.29 18.82
CA THR A 58 -17.96 72.12 19.15
C THR A 58 -17.24 71.77 20.46
N SER A 59 -15.90 71.83 20.47
CA SER A 59 -15.03 72.69 21.33
C SER A 59 -13.69 72.04 21.76
N SER A 60 -12.58 72.69 21.36
CA SER A 60 -11.25 72.82 22.01
C SER A 60 -10.56 71.60 22.67
N ALA A 61 -9.40 71.19 22.13
CA ALA A 61 -8.06 71.44 22.70
C ALA A 61 -6.99 70.39 22.30
N LYS A 62 -5.81 70.92 21.92
CA LYS A 62 -4.45 70.36 22.00
C LYS A 62 -3.92 69.32 20.98
N ALA A 63 -2.72 69.70 20.50
CA ALA A 63 -1.57 68.90 20.07
C ALA A 63 -1.44 68.48 18.59
N SER A 64 -0.91 69.43 17.81
CA SER A 64 0.26 69.32 16.90
C SER A 64 0.81 67.92 16.54
N SER A 65 0.90 67.73 15.22
CA SER A 65 1.99 67.11 14.44
C SER A 65 2.22 65.60 14.50
N LYS A 66 1.64 64.86 13.54
CA LYS A 66 2.31 64.51 12.27
C LYS A 66 1.36 63.72 11.37
N ALA A 67 0.90 64.37 10.31
CA ALA A 67 0.38 63.70 9.13
C ALA A 67 1.54 63.07 8.34
N SER A 68 1.17 62.12 7.46
CA SER A 68 1.91 61.51 6.36
C SER A 68 2.87 60.35 6.68
N LEU A 69 2.34 59.12 6.59
CA LEU A 69 2.76 58.11 5.60
C LEU A 69 1.72 56.98 5.54
N ASP A 70 0.49 57.33 5.17
CA ASP A 70 -0.60 56.39 4.91
C ASP A 70 -0.57 55.94 3.44
N GLN A 71 0.57 55.37 3.01
CA GLN A 71 0.83 54.97 1.62
C GLN A 71 1.44 53.55 1.51
N SER A 72 1.09 52.63 2.42
CA SER A 72 1.56 51.23 2.38
C SER A 72 0.43 50.17 2.35
N GLN A 73 -0.82 50.63 2.30
CA GLN A 73 -2.01 49.79 2.50
C GLN A 73 -2.53 48.97 1.27
N PRO A 74 -2.29 49.34 -0.01
CA PRO A 74 -2.78 48.53 -1.14
C PRO A 74 -1.95 47.26 -1.38
N PHE A 75 -0.64 47.29 -1.08
CA PHE A 75 0.24 46.13 -1.25
C PHE A 75 -0.13 44.97 -0.31
N GLN A 76 -0.55 45.28 0.92
CA GLN A 76 -1.01 44.27 1.89
C GLN A 76 -2.35 43.64 1.49
N LYS A 77 -3.27 44.39 0.87
CA LYS A 77 -4.55 43.85 0.38
C LYS A 77 -4.34 42.95 -0.84
N ASN A 78 -3.52 43.39 -1.80
CA ASN A 78 -3.17 42.59 -2.97
C ASN A 78 -2.41 41.32 -2.58
N GLY A 79 -1.50 41.42 -1.60
CA GLY A 79 -0.80 40.26 -1.04
C GLY A 79 -1.72 39.27 -0.31
N ALA A 80 -2.64 39.75 0.53
CA ALA A 80 -3.61 38.89 1.21
C ALA A 80 -4.56 38.19 0.23
N MET A 81 -4.98 38.89 -0.83
CA MET A 81 -5.81 38.32 -1.90
C MET A 81 -5.04 37.25 -2.68
N ALA A 82 -3.78 37.51 -3.05
CA ALA A 82 -2.92 36.55 -3.72
C ALA A 82 -2.68 35.29 -2.87
N LEU A 83 -2.49 35.44 -1.55
CA LEU A 83 -2.34 34.31 -0.63
C LEU A 83 -3.63 33.47 -0.50
N LEU A 84 -4.82 34.09 -0.53
CA LEU A 84 -6.09 33.35 -0.55
C LEU A 84 -6.28 32.58 -1.85
N PHE A 85 -6.00 33.20 -3.01
CA PHE A 85 -6.02 32.50 -4.29
C PHE A 85 -4.99 31.36 -4.33
N GLY A 86 -3.79 31.58 -3.77
CA GLY A 86 -2.78 30.54 -3.62
C GLY A 86 -3.24 29.37 -2.75
N ALA A 87 -3.87 29.65 -1.60
CA ALA A 87 -4.44 28.62 -0.73
C ALA A 87 -5.55 27.82 -1.44
N PHE A 88 -6.45 28.50 -2.16
CA PHE A 88 -7.49 27.86 -2.95
C PHE A 88 -6.92 26.98 -4.08
N TYR A 89 -5.89 27.47 -4.77
CA TYR A 89 -5.18 26.71 -5.79
C TYR A 89 -4.54 25.44 -5.22
N LEU A 90 -3.86 25.54 -4.07
CA LEU A 90 -3.26 24.37 -3.41
C LEU A 90 -4.31 23.32 -3.01
N LEU A 91 -5.44 23.74 -2.46
CA LEU A 91 -6.55 22.82 -2.14
C LEU A 91 -7.14 22.15 -3.38
N SER A 92 -7.30 22.91 -4.47
CA SER A 92 -7.78 22.39 -5.75
C SER A 92 -6.79 21.37 -6.34
N ARG A 93 -5.48 21.69 -6.31
CA ARG A 93 -4.42 20.78 -6.75
C ARG A 93 -4.36 19.51 -5.89
N TYR A 94 -4.54 19.63 -4.58
CA TYR A 94 -4.62 18.50 -3.67
C TYR A 94 -5.78 17.55 -4.06
N ALA A 95 -6.98 18.08 -4.31
CA ALA A 95 -8.12 17.26 -4.73
C ALA A 95 -7.87 16.53 -6.07
N THR A 96 -7.30 17.22 -7.07
CA THR A 96 -6.95 16.59 -8.35
C THR A 96 -5.88 15.51 -8.19
N HIS A 97 -4.89 15.75 -7.33
CA HIS A 97 -3.82 14.79 -7.04
C HIS A 97 -4.37 13.55 -6.33
N CYS A 98 -5.20 13.70 -5.30
CA CYS A 98 -5.83 12.58 -4.60
C CYS A 98 -6.68 11.72 -5.55
N THR A 99 -7.42 12.35 -6.46
CA THR A 99 -8.24 11.65 -7.46
C THR A 99 -7.35 10.84 -8.41
N TRP A 100 -6.30 11.46 -8.94
CA TRP A 100 -5.36 10.80 -9.83
C TRP A 100 -4.63 9.63 -9.17
N VAL A 101 -4.08 9.82 -7.97
CA VAL A 101 -3.39 8.76 -7.22
C VAL A 101 -4.34 7.60 -6.90
N THR A 102 -5.57 7.89 -6.50
CA THR A 102 -6.55 6.84 -6.20
C THR A 102 -6.87 6.02 -7.44
N SER A 103 -7.08 6.68 -8.58
CA SER A 103 -7.43 6.05 -9.86
C SER A 103 -6.29 5.21 -10.45
N GLU A 104 -5.04 5.68 -10.36
CA GLU A 104 -3.91 5.01 -11.03
C GLU A 104 -3.18 4.03 -10.12
N ALA A 105 -3.02 4.33 -8.83
CA ALA A 105 -2.16 3.54 -7.94
C ALA A 105 -2.92 2.57 -7.03
N TYR A 106 -4.09 2.98 -6.49
CA TYR A 106 -4.78 2.20 -5.46
C TYR A 106 -5.96 1.37 -5.99
N SER A 107 -6.61 1.78 -7.08
CA SER A 107 -7.72 1.03 -7.67
C SER A 107 -7.27 -0.05 -8.66
N SER A 108 -6.52 -1.04 -8.17
CA SER A 108 -6.11 -2.22 -8.95
C SER A 108 -6.53 -3.53 -8.26
N PRO A 109 -7.34 -4.40 -8.90
CA PRO A 109 -7.72 -5.68 -8.31
C PRO A 109 -6.53 -6.67 -8.31
N SER A 110 -6.35 -7.41 -7.22
CA SER A 110 -5.26 -8.39 -7.10
C SER A 110 -5.63 -9.80 -7.56
N ILE A 111 -6.92 -10.08 -7.78
CA ILE A 111 -7.41 -11.39 -8.24
C ILE A 111 -7.50 -11.48 -9.76
N VAL A 112 -7.74 -10.35 -10.42
CA VAL A 112 -7.86 -10.24 -11.88
C VAL A 112 -6.68 -9.42 -12.36
N LEU A 113 -5.80 -10.04 -13.13
CA LEU A 113 -4.63 -9.35 -13.66
C LEU A 113 -5.03 -8.61 -14.94
N ALA A 114 -4.66 -7.34 -15.04
CA ALA A 114 -4.89 -6.55 -16.24
C ALA A 114 -3.56 -6.15 -16.86
N ALA A 115 -3.33 -6.53 -18.11
CA ALA A 115 -2.22 -6.06 -18.91
C ALA A 115 -2.71 -5.13 -20.02
N ARG A 116 -1.84 -4.23 -20.45
CA ARG A 116 -2.06 -3.43 -21.67
C ARG A 116 -1.34 -4.13 -22.82
N GLY A 117 -2.09 -4.57 -23.82
CA GLY A 117 -1.54 -5.12 -25.05
C GLY A 117 -0.82 -4.06 -25.88
N ALA A 118 -0.04 -4.50 -26.86
CA ALA A 118 0.80 -3.64 -27.72
C ALA A 118 0.01 -2.50 -28.42
N HIS A 119 -1.29 -2.70 -28.67
CA HIS A 119 -2.17 -1.74 -29.32
C HIS A 119 -3.05 -0.93 -28.35
N GLY A 120 -2.74 -0.93 -27.04
CA GLY A 120 -3.50 -0.21 -26.03
C GLY A 120 -4.79 -0.91 -25.56
N ASN A 121 -5.13 -2.06 -26.14
CA ASN A 121 -6.24 -2.89 -25.67
C ASN A 121 -5.93 -3.46 -24.28
N ARG A 122 -6.91 -3.37 -23.38
CA ARG A 122 -6.82 -3.98 -22.04
C ARG A 122 -7.10 -5.47 -22.17
N VAL A 123 -6.09 -6.29 -21.89
CA VAL A 123 -6.23 -7.74 -21.77
C VAL A 123 -6.39 -8.07 -20.30
N ILE A 124 -7.39 -8.90 -19.99
CA ILE A 124 -7.72 -9.30 -18.63
C ILE A 124 -7.44 -10.79 -18.52
N PHE A 125 -6.55 -11.17 -17.61
CA PHE A 125 -6.26 -12.55 -17.26
C PHE A 125 -7.01 -12.90 -15.98
N ASP A 126 -7.75 -14.01 -16.04
CA ASP A 126 -8.66 -14.43 -14.97
C ASP A 126 -8.36 -15.83 -14.42
N ASP A 127 -7.10 -16.23 -14.55
CA ASP A 127 -6.64 -17.60 -14.37
C ASP A 127 -6.83 -18.05 -12.91
N TYR A 128 -6.72 -17.14 -11.94
CA TYR A 128 -6.98 -17.45 -10.53
C TYR A 128 -8.43 -17.89 -10.30
N ARG A 129 -9.41 -17.13 -10.82
CA ARG A 129 -10.83 -17.48 -10.62
C ARG A 129 -11.18 -18.76 -11.38
N GLU A 130 -10.65 -18.93 -12.58
CA GLU A 130 -10.84 -20.17 -13.35
C GLU A 130 -10.29 -21.38 -12.60
N ALA A 131 -9.04 -21.33 -12.12
CA ALA A 131 -8.41 -22.41 -11.39
C ALA A 131 -9.14 -22.73 -10.08
N TYR A 132 -9.53 -21.72 -9.29
CA TYR A 132 -10.29 -21.93 -8.06
C TYR A 132 -11.69 -22.48 -8.35
N PHE A 133 -12.33 -22.05 -9.44
CA PHE A 133 -13.63 -22.57 -9.83
C PHE A 133 -13.56 -24.02 -10.31
N TRP A 134 -12.50 -24.37 -11.07
CA TRP A 134 -12.22 -25.75 -11.44
C TRP A 134 -12.04 -26.63 -10.21
N LEU A 135 -11.23 -26.17 -9.24
CA LEU A 135 -10.99 -26.85 -7.98
C LEU A 135 -12.30 -27.09 -7.23
N ARG A 136 -13.19 -26.09 -7.22
CA ARG A 136 -14.49 -26.17 -6.56
C ARG A 136 -15.46 -27.16 -7.20
N GLN A 137 -15.45 -27.29 -8.53
CA GLN A 137 -16.44 -28.11 -9.26
C GLN A 137 -15.96 -29.53 -9.52
N ASN A 138 -14.66 -29.77 -9.66
CA ASN A 138 -14.12 -31.02 -10.19
C ASN A 138 -13.41 -31.90 -9.16
N THR A 139 -13.28 -31.45 -7.90
CA THR A 139 -12.64 -32.24 -6.84
C THR A 139 -13.64 -32.67 -5.75
N PRO A 140 -13.36 -33.71 -4.97
CA PRO A 140 -14.17 -34.08 -3.81
C PRO A 140 -14.33 -32.91 -2.81
N PRO A 141 -15.48 -32.76 -2.12
CA PRO A 141 -15.68 -31.67 -1.16
C PRO A 141 -14.73 -31.67 0.04
N ASP A 142 -14.23 -32.84 0.41
CA ASP A 142 -13.28 -33.09 1.49
C ASP A 142 -11.80 -33.02 1.05
N ALA A 143 -11.55 -32.77 -0.23
CA ALA A 143 -10.21 -32.69 -0.78
C ALA A 143 -9.38 -31.59 -0.10
N LYS A 144 -8.13 -31.95 0.22
CA LYS A 144 -7.17 -31.08 0.90
C LYS A 144 -6.13 -30.55 -0.08
N VAL A 145 -5.98 -29.23 -0.07
CA VAL A 145 -5.14 -28.50 -1.02
C VAL A 145 -3.96 -27.90 -0.30
N MET A 146 -2.75 -28.25 -0.75
CA MET A 146 -1.51 -27.65 -0.29
C MET A 146 -1.10 -26.53 -1.24
N SER A 147 -0.90 -25.33 -0.71
CA SER A 147 -0.39 -24.16 -1.42
C SER A 147 0.52 -23.36 -0.49
N TRP A 148 1.19 -22.33 -1.01
CA TRP A 148 1.81 -21.33 -0.14
C TRP A 148 0.75 -20.58 0.69
N TRP A 149 1.15 -20.07 1.86
CA TRP A 149 0.24 -19.48 2.86
C TRP A 149 -0.49 -18.22 2.37
N ASP A 150 0.12 -17.48 1.43
CA ASP A 150 -0.47 -16.29 0.80
C ASP A 150 -1.89 -16.55 0.25
N TYR A 151 -2.09 -17.75 -0.34
CA TYR A 151 -3.30 -18.09 -1.10
C TYR A 151 -4.38 -18.78 -0.25
N GLY A 152 -4.09 -19.12 1.02
CA GLY A 152 -4.98 -19.97 1.82
C GLY A 152 -6.41 -19.42 1.94
N TYR A 153 -6.57 -18.13 2.22
CA TYR A 153 -7.90 -17.50 2.27
C TYR A 153 -8.60 -17.47 0.91
N GLN A 154 -7.87 -17.30 -0.19
CA GLN A 154 -8.44 -17.25 -1.53
C GLN A 154 -8.99 -18.62 -1.93
N ILE A 155 -8.24 -19.70 -1.67
CA ILE A 155 -8.66 -21.07 -1.94
C ILE A 155 -9.89 -21.43 -1.10
N THR A 156 -9.90 -21.10 0.19
CA THR A 156 -11.05 -21.35 1.05
C THR A 156 -12.29 -20.58 0.58
N ALA A 157 -12.15 -19.29 0.23
CA ALA A 157 -13.29 -18.45 -0.14
C ALA A 157 -13.85 -18.75 -1.55
N MET A 158 -12.97 -18.95 -2.54
CA MET A 158 -13.38 -19.15 -3.94
C MET A 158 -13.46 -20.62 -4.32
N GLY A 159 -12.43 -21.40 -3.95
CA GLY A 159 -12.32 -22.84 -4.21
C GLY A 159 -13.19 -23.70 -3.30
N ASN A 160 -13.58 -23.19 -2.13
CA ASN A 160 -14.37 -23.93 -1.13
C ASN A 160 -13.76 -25.31 -0.83
N ARG A 161 -12.46 -25.34 -0.51
CA ARG A 161 -11.70 -26.55 -0.15
C ARG A 161 -10.88 -26.34 1.10
N THR A 162 -10.54 -27.45 1.74
CA THR A 162 -9.69 -27.47 2.92
C THR A 162 -8.25 -27.11 2.52
N VAL A 163 -7.64 -26.16 3.21
CA VAL A 163 -6.25 -25.77 3.00
C VAL A 163 -5.36 -26.24 4.15
N ILE A 164 -4.12 -26.60 3.84
CA ILE A 164 -3.14 -27.02 4.85
C ILE A 164 -2.59 -25.81 5.62
N VAL A 165 -2.24 -24.73 4.93
CA VAL A 165 -1.71 -23.50 5.54
C VAL A 165 -2.54 -22.28 5.11
N ASP A 166 -2.63 -21.30 6.00
CA ASP A 166 -3.40 -20.08 5.80
C ASP A 166 -2.59 -18.80 6.08
N ASN A 167 -3.18 -17.67 5.74
CA ASN A 167 -2.55 -16.36 5.84
C ASN A 167 -2.62 -15.76 7.26
N ASN A 168 -3.14 -16.51 8.25
CA ASN A 168 -3.10 -16.10 9.66
C ASN A 168 -1.73 -16.34 10.30
N THR A 169 -0.97 -17.30 9.75
CA THR A 169 0.42 -17.61 10.10
C THR A 169 0.70 -17.82 11.60
N TRP A 170 -0.27 -18.33 12.35
CA TRP A 170 -0.14 -18.53 13.80
C TRP A 170 0.79 -19.69 14.20
N ASN A 171 0.92 -20.71 13.33
CA ASN A 171 1.78 -21.88 13.55
C ASN A 171 2.93 -21.94 12.53
N ASN A 172 4.07 -21.35 12.91
CA ASN A 172 5.25 -21.29 12.05
C ASN A 172 5.82 -22.65 11.68
N THR A 173 5.74 -23.64 12.58
CA THR A 173 6.22 -25.01 12.31
C THR A 173 5.44 -25.64 11.17
N HIS A 174 4.12 -25.42 11.11
CA HIS A 174 3.29 -25.95 10.03
C HIS A 174 3.63 -25.34 8.67
N ILE A 175 3.89 -24.02 8.64
CA ILE A 175 4.35 -23.32 7.42
C ILE A 175 5.72 -23.83 7.01
N ALA A 176 6.63 -24.04 7.96
CA ALA A 176 7.95 -24.58 7.69
C ALA A 176 7.89 -26.00 7.12
N THR A 177 6.92 -26.84 7.53
CA THR A 177 6.70 -28.16 6.94
C THR A 177 6.27 -28.06 5.48
N VAL A 178 5.37 -27.14 5.13
CA VAL A 178 5.00 -26.90 3.72
C VAL A 178 6.18 -26.33 2.93
N GLY A 179 6.92 -25.37 3.49
CA GLY A 179 8.14 -24.84 2.87
C GLY A 179 9.21 -25.92 2.67
N ARG A 180 9.30 -26.88 3.59
CA ARG A 180 10.16 -28.05 3.47
C ARG A 180 9.70 -28.96 2.34
N ALA A 181 8.41 -29.30 2.27
CA ALA A 181 7.86 -30.11 1.18
C ALA A 181 8.14 -29.47 -0.20
N MET A 182 7.93 -28.15 -0.33
CA MET A 182 8.15 -27.45 -1.61
C MET A 182 9.62 -27.31 -2.01
N SER A 183 10.56 -27.36 -1.06
CA SER A 183 12.00 -27.16 -1.34
C SER A 183 12.83 -28.43 -1.31
N SER A 184 12.30 -29.55 -0.80
CA SER A 184 12.95 -30.86 -0.85
C SER A 184 12.85 -31.51 -2.24
N TYR A 185 13.61 -32.58 -2.44
CA TYR A 185 13.47 -33.50 -3.58
C TYR A 185 12.09 -34.19 -3.55
N GLU A 186 11.63 -34.68 -4.71
CA GLU A 186 10.29 -35.27 -4.85
C GLU A 186 10.02 -36.44 -3.91
N ASP A 187 11.02 -37.29 -3.64
CA ASP A 187 10.90 -38.46 -2.77
C ASP A 187 10.64 -38.06 -1.30
N GLU A 188 11.46 -37.15 -0.76
CA GLU A 188 11.28 -36.58 0.58
C GLU A 188 9.98 -35.77 0.68
N ALA A 189 9.68 -34.97 -0.35
CA ALA A 189 8.48 -34.14 -0.37
C ALA A 189 7.22 -34.99 -0.40
N TYR A 190 7.24 -36.10 -1.14
CA TYR A 190 6.12 -37.03 -1.23
C TYR A 190 5.76 -37.66 0.11
N GLU A 191 6.77 -38.04 0.91
CA GLU A 191 6.54 -38.56 2.27
C GLU A 191 5.85 -37.52 3.16
N ILE A 192 6.26 -36.25 3.06
CA ILE A 192 5.66 -35.15 3.82
C ILE A 192 4.21 -34.91 3.38
N ILE A 193 3.98 -34.82 2.07
CA ILE A 193 2.64 -34.63 1.47
C ILE A 193 1.69 -35.75 1.89
N ARG A 194 2.15 -37.01 1.86
CA ARG A 194 1.43 -38.19 2.36
C ARG A 194 1.11 -38.08 3.84
N SER A 195 2.06 -37.63 4.67
CA SER A 195 1.87 -37.50 6.12
C SER A 195 0.83 -36.44 6.49
N LEU A 196 0.66 -35.41 5.64
CA LEU A 196 -0.31 -34.33 5.80
C LEU A 196 -1.66 -34.64 5.15
N ASP A 197 -1.80 -35.81 4.51
CA ASP A 197 -3.01 -36.27 3.83
C ASP A 197 -3.48 -35.26 2.77
N VAL A 198 -2.56 -34.83 1.90
CA VAL A 198 -2.82 -33.85 0.84
C VAL A 198 -3.23 -34.53 -0.46
N ASP A 199 -4.30 -34.06 -1.09
CA ASP A 199 -4.80 -34.59 -2.36
C ASP A 199 -4.32 -33.79 -3.57
N TYR A 200 -4.27 -32.45 -3.44
CA TYR A 200 -3.93 -31.53 -4.52
C TYR A 200 -2.86 -30.54 -4.08
N VAL A 201 -1.95 -30.20 -4.99
CA VAL A 201 -0.94 -29.16 -4.81
C VAL A 201 -1.20 -28.03 -5.79
N LEU A 202 -1.27 -26.80 -5.31
CA LEU A 202 -1.48 -25.60 -6.12
C LEU A 202 -0.22 -24.72 -6.07
N VAL A 203 0.33 -24.45 -7.25
CA VAL A 203 1.50 -23.59 -7.47
C VAL A 203 1.14 -22.53 -8.51
N VAL A 204 1.52 -21.28 -8.25
CA VAL A 204 1.34 -20.16 -9.16
C VAL A 204 2.60 -19.95 -9.99
N PHE A 205 2.49 -20.18 -11.29
CA PHE A 205 3.57 -19.94 -12.25
C PHE A 205 3.28 -18.74 -13.15
N GLY A 206 4.16 -17.73 -13.08
CA GLY A 206 4.01 -16.46 -13.81
C GLY A 206 4.86 -16.34 -15.07
N GLY A 207 5.63 -17.36 -15.44
CA GLY A 207 6.68 -17.22 -16.46
C GLY A 207 6.16 -16.92 -17.88
N VAL A 208 4.94 -17.34 -18.22
CA VAL A 208 4.34 -17.07 -19.55
C VAL A 208 3.77 -15.65 -19.61
N THR A 209 3.10 -15.21 -18.54
CA THR A 209 2.43 -13.91 -18.47
C THR A 209 3.36 -12.78 -18.04
N GLY A 210 4.56 -13.11 -17.56
CA GLY A 210 5.50 -12.14 -16.97
C GLY A 210 5.05 -11.66 -15.59
N TYR A 211 4.30 -12.48 -14.85
CA TYR A 211 3.79 -12.13 -13.53
C TYR A 211 4.90 -12.23 -12.48
N SER A 212 5.25 -11.10 -11.85
CA SER A 212 6.38 -11.00 -10.94
C SER A 212 6.14 -11.57 -9.53
N SER A 213 4.89 -11.82 -9.15
CA SER A 213 4.52 -12.32 -7.81
C SER A 213 4.18 -13.81 -7.86
N ASP A 214 4.90 -14.56 -8.68
CA ASP A 214 4.80 -16.01 -8.77
C ASP A 214 5.53 -16.71 -7.61
N ASP A 215 5.35 -18.03 -7.50
CA ASP A 215 5.91 -18.79 -6.39
C ASP A 215 7.42 -19.01 -6.52
N ILE A 216 7.97 -18.91 -7.73
CA ILE A 216 9.43 -18.99 -7.97
C ILE A 216 10.15 -17.78 -7.35
N ASN A 217 9.63 -16.56 -7.53
CA ASN A 217 10.22 -15.37 -6.89
C ASN A 217 10.10 -15.41 -5.34
N LYS A 218 9.11 -16.13 -4.81
CA LYS A 218 8.91 -16.33 -3.37
C LYS A 218 9.65 -17.54 -2.83
N PHE A 219 10.19 -18.41 -3.69
CA PHE A 219 10.75 -19.70 -3.32
C PHE A 219 11.84 -19.60 -2.24
N LEU A 220 12.71 -18.59 -2.33
CA LEU A 220 13.78 -18.40 -1.36
C LEU A 220 13.24 -18.13 0.07
N TRP A 221 12.05 -17.55 0.20
CA TRP A 221 11.38 -17.43 1.51
C TRP A 221 10.91 -18.79 2.03
N MET A 222 10.43 -19.67 1.14
CA MET A 222 10.06 -21.04 1.51
C MET A 222 11.27 -21.80 2.06
N VAL A 223 12.42 -21.69 1.38
CA VAL A 223 13.70 -22.26 1.80
C VAL A 223 14.15 -21.71 3.15
N ARG A 224 14.09 -20.39 3.37
CA ARG A 224 14.50 -19.75 4.63
C ARG A 224 13.61 -20.15 5.81
N ILE A 225 12.29 -20.18 5.62
CA ILE A 225 11.34 -20.56 6.67
C ILE A 225 11.46 -22.05 6.98
N GLY A 226 11.53 -22.90 5.94
CA GLY A 226 11.76 -24.33 6.09
C GLY A 226 13.09 -24.64 6.79
N GLY A 227 14.18 -24.03 6.34
CA GLY A 227 15.53 -24.17 6.90
C GLY A 227 15.69 -23.63 8.33
N GLY A 228 14.86 -22.66 8.74
CA GLY A 228 14.85 -22.14 10.10
C GLY A 228 14.36 -23.15 11.14
N VAL A 229 13.50 -24.09 10.74
CA VAL A 229 12.98 -25.16 11.61
C VAL A 229 13.68 -26.50 11.34
N PHE A 230 13.94 -26.80 10.06
CA PHE A 230 14.52 -28.06 9.60
C PHE A 230 15.92 -27.83 9.01
N PRO A 231 17.00 -28.17 9.73
CA PRO A 231 18.39 -27.88 9.31
C PRO A 231 18.86 -28.69 8.09
N VAL A 232 18.04 -29.60 7.58
CA VAL A 232 18.27 -30.36 6.33
C VAL A 232 18.26 -29.43 5.11
N ILE A 233 17.50 -28.34 5.19
CA ILE A 233 17.42 -27.33 4.13
C ILE A 233 18.38 -26.19 4.45
N LYS A 234 19.28 -25.90 3.49
CA LYS A 234 20.24 -24.80 3.60
C LYS A 234 20.10 -23.90 2.38
N GLU A 235 19.93 -22.60 2.62
CA GLU A 235 19.81 -21.60 1.56
C GLU A 235 20.96 -21.60 0.55
N PRO A 236 22.24 -21.73 0.95
CA PRO A 236 23.36 -21.72 0.00
C PRO A 236 23.31 -22.86 -1.03
N ASP A 237 22.64 -23.97 -0.73
CA ASP A 237 22.54 -25.11 -1.65
C ASP A 237 21.71 -24.78 -2.91
N TYR A 238 20.88 -23.74 -2.88
CA TYR A 238 20.04 -23.29 -4.00
C TYR A 238 20.69 -22.16 -4.80
N LEU A 239 21.86 -21.67 -4.38
CA LEU A 239 22.56 -20.54 -4.99
C LEU A 239 23.85 -21.03 -5.66
N VAL A 240 24.20 -20.42 -6.79
CA VAL A 240 25.48 -20.66 -7.47
C VAL A 240 26.31 -19.38 -7.38
N ASN A 241 27.44 -19.43 -6.66
CA ASN A 241 28.28 -18.25 -6.38
C ASN A 241 27.51 -17.09 -5.72
N GLY A 242 26.46 -17.39 -4.96
CA GLY A 242 25.58 -16.39 -4.34
C GLY A 242 24.49 -15.83 -5.26
N GLU A 243 24.42 -16.29 -6.52
CA GLU A 243 23.37 -15.90 -7.46
C GLU A 243 22.22 -16.92 -7.47
N TYR A 244 20.99 -16.41 -7.47
CA TYR A 244 19.78 -17.21 -7.67
C TYR A 244 19.51 -17.30 -9.17
N ARG A 245 19.58 -18.51 -9.72
CA ARG A 245 19.47 -18.77 -11.14
C ARG A 245 18.53 -19.93 -11.42
N VAL A 246 17.90 -19.90 -12.58
CA VAL A 246 16.95 -20.93 -13.08
C VAL A 246 17.36 -21.48 -14.44
N ASP A 247 18.54 -21.08 -14.95
CA ASP A 247 19.09 -21.55 -16.21
C ASP A 247 19.87 -22.86 -16.02
N LYS A 248 20.51 -23.36 -17.08
CA LYS A 248 21.26 -24.63 -17.04
C LYS A 248 22.40 -24.68 -16.03
N GLY A 249 22.89 -23.54 -15.54
CA GLY A 249 23.90 -23.51 -14.47
C GLY A 249 23.34 -23.07 -13.13
N ALA A 250 22.03 -23.19 -12.92
CA ALA A 250 21.43 -23.18 -11.59
C ALA A 250 21.99 -24.31 -10.71
N ALA A 251 21.80 -24.18 -9.40
CA ALA A 251 22.30 -25.18 -8.47
C ALA A 251 21.61 -26.53 -8.72
N PRO A 252 22.32 -27.68 -8.62
CA PRO A 252 21.69 -28.99 -8.82
C PRO A 252 20.50 -29.24 -7.89
N LYS A 253 20.51 -28.68 -6.67
CA LYS A 253 19.38 -28.78 -5.73
C LYS A 253 18.18 -27.93 -6.16
N MET A 254 18.42 -26.79 -6.81
CA MET A 254 17.36 -25.93 -7.38
C MET A 254 16.71 -26.57 -8.61
N LEU A 255 17.48 -27.32 -9.42
CA LEU A 255 16.94 -27.98 -10.62
C LEU A 255 16.17 -29.27 -10.32
N ASN A 256 16.36 -29.84 -9.12
CA ASN A 256 15.77 -31.12 -8.72
C ASN A 256 14.84 -31.00 -7.51
N CYS A 257 14.52 -29.77 -7.05
CA CYS A 257 13.50 -29.60 -6.02
C CYS A 257 12.10 -29.81 -6.60
N LEU A 258 11.11 -30.05 -5.74
CA LEU A 258 9.72 -30.27 -6.14
C LEU A 258 9.11 -29.06 -6.86
N MET A 259 9.45 -27.85 -6.42
CA MET A 259 9.00 -26.58 -7.03
C MET A 259 9.73 -26.27 -8.32
#